data_AF-A0A553BBF1-F1
#
_entry.id   AF-A0A553BBF1-F1
#
_cell.length_a   1.000
_cell.length_b   1.000
_cell.length_c   1.000
_cell.angle_alpha   90.00
_cell.angle_beta   90.00
_cell.angle_gamma   90.00
#
_symmetry.space_group_name_H-M   'P 1'
#
loop_
_entity.id
_entity.type
_entity.pdbx_description
1 polymer ?
#
loop_
_entity_poly.entity_id
_entity_poly.type
_entity_poly.pdbx_seq_one_letter_code
_entity_poly.pdbx_strand_id
1 'polypeptide(L)'
;MPIITTTKFGHLKDKELVVLIQQNQDYLGEVYKRCKSYSIQFMRKMTNGSMKDYELDDVFHDSILVLYEKIIAGNFELTASLQTYLNSVCRFQLLNKIGKDKVNSDYQDNSVDENDDYPMSYKSTITDCLDEIEDPKENQFTAIERALVIMKEAGGHCYELLTLFWYHKNSMVELTQHFGYSNADNTKVQKSKCQKRLEKMAFNELNN
;
A
#
# COMPACT_ATOMS: atom_id res chain seq x y z
N MET A 1 26.07 -19.50 -7.10
CA MET A 1 25.57 -20.88 -7.20
C MET A 1 24.06 -20.81 -7.30
N PRO A 2 23.41 -21.36 -8.33
CA PRO A 2 21.95 -21.37 -8.38
C PRO A 2 21.44 -22.27 -7.25
N ILE A 3 20.61 -21.72 -6.38
CA ILE A 3 19.92 -22.48 -5.35
C ILE A 3 18.81 -23.23 -6.08
N ILE A 4 19.11 -24.44 -6.55
CA ILE A 4 18.10 -25.33 -7.14
C ILE A 4 17.24 -25.80 -5.98
N THR A 5 16.13 -25.11 -5.76
CA THR A 5 15.14 -25.52 -4.78
C THR A 5 14.42 -26.73 -5.37
N THR A 6 14.83 -27.93 -5.00
CA THR A 6 14.19 -29.18 -5.47
C THR A 6 12.82 -29.29 -4.81
N THR A 7 11.80 -28.87 -5.54
CA THR A 7 10.40 -28.90 -5.09
C THR A 7 9.67 -30.08 -5.73
N LYS A 8 8.55 -30.51 -5.12
CA LYS A 8 7.65 -31.56 -5.64
C LYS A 8 7.19 -31.28 -7.09
N PHE A 9 7.14 -30.01 -7.48
CA PHE A 9 6.63 -29.54 -8.76
C PHE A 9 7.72 -28.94 -9.67
N GLY A 10 9.01 -29.13 -9.36
CA GLY A 10 10.13 -28.51 -10.08
C GLY A 10 10.25 -28.83 -11.58
N HIS A 11 9.57 -29.88 -12.05
CA HIS A 11 9.54 -30.28 -13.46
C HIS A 11 8.53 -29.49 -14.31
N LEU A 12 7.56 -28.82 -13.68
CA LEU A 12 6.52 -28.07 -14.39
C LEU A 12 7.09 -26.79 -15.00
N LYS A 13 6.72 -26.51 -16.24
CA LYS A 13 7.05 -25.27 -16.94
C LYS A 13 6.15 -24.14 -16.46
N ASP A 14 6.61 -22.90 -16.65
CA ASP A 14 5.91 -21.69 -16.22
C ASP A 14 4.48 -21.59 -16.77
N LYS A 15 4.28 -21.88 -18.07
CA LYS A 15 2.93 -21.89 -18.68
C LYS A 15 2.02 -22.97 -18.09
N GLU A 16 2.57 -24.12 -17.72
CA GLU A 16 1.81 -25.21 -17.09
C GLU A 16 1.41 -24.81 -15.66
N LEU A 17 2.32 -24.16 -14.92
CA LEU A 17 2.04 -23.63 -13.59
C LEU A 17 0.90 -22.60 -13.61
N VAL A 18 0.88 -21.68 -14.58
CA VAL A 18 -0.20 -20.70 -14.73
C VAL A 18 -1.57 -21.39 -14.85
N VAL A 19 -1.68 -22.41 -15.70
CA VAL A 19 -2.93 -23.16 -15.89
C VAL A 19 -3.31 -23.94 -14.62
N LEU A 20 -2.34 -24.56 -13.95
CA LEU A 20 -2.58 -25.35 -12.75
C LEU A 20 -2.95 -24.49 -11.52
N ILE A 21 -2.39 -23.29 -11.40
CA ILE A 21 -2.74 -22.33 -10.34
C ILE A 21 -4.22 -21.95 -10.40
N GLN A 22 -4.77 -21.81 -11.62
CA GLN A 22 -6.19 -21.51 -11.81
C GLN A 22 -7.11 -22.62 -11.28
N GLN A 23 -6.62 -23.86 -11.24
CA GLN A 23 -7.37 -25.03 -10.75
C GLN A 23 -7.11 -25.34 -9.28
N ASN A 24 -5.88 -25.12 -8.81
CA ASN A 24 -5.46 -25.35 -7.44
C ASN A 24 -4.37 -24.34 -7.01
N GLN A 25 -4.70 -23.53 -6.02
CA GLN A 25 -3.80 -22.53 -5.44
C GLN A 25 -2.49 -23.10 -4.87
N ASP A 26 -2.42 -24.40 -4.53
CA ASP A 26 -1.21 -25.03 -3.99
C ASP A 26 0.00 -24.92 -4.95
N TYR A 27 -0.25 -24.81 -6.26
CA TYR A 27 0.78 -24.63 -7.28
C TYR A 27 1.42 -23.23 -7.22
N LEU A 28 0.79 -22.23 -6.59
CA LEU A 28 1.38 -20.91 -6.39
C LEU A 28 2.58 -20.98 -5.43
N GLY A 29 2.54 -21.89 -4.46
CA GLY A 29 3.66 -22.13 -3.54
C GLY A 29 4.93 -22.61 -4.25
N GLU A 30 4.81 -23.19 -5.44
CA GLU A 30 5.94 -23.51 -6.30
C GLU A 30 6.60 -22.25 -6.88
N VAL A 31 5.78 -21.36 -7.43
CA VAL A 31 6.23 -20.07 -7.99
C VAL A 31 6.91 -19.23 -6.90
N TYR A 32 6.32 -19.18 -5.71
CA TYR A 32 6.92 -18.50 -4.55
C TYR A 32 8.35 -18.99 -4.28
N LYS A 33 8.55 -20.32 -4.20
CA LYS A 33 9.85 -20.92 -3.90
C LYS A 33 10.88 -20.68 -5.01
N ARG A 34 10.46 -20.75 -6.28
CA ARG A 34 11.34 -20.52 -7.43
C ARG A 34 11.81 -19.08 -7.51
N CYS A 35 10.89 -18.13 -7.31
CA CYS A 35 11.13 -16.76 -7.70
C CYS A 35 11.60 -15.84 -6.56
N LYS A 36 11.24 -16.15 -5.30
CA LYS A 36 11.49 -15.26 -4.15
C LYS A 36 12.95 -14.83 -4.04
N SER A 37 13.89 -15.78 -4.01
CA SER A 37 15.29 -15.46 -3.77
C SER A 37 15.87 -14.50 -4.81
N TYR A 38 15.52 -14.69 -6.08
CA TYR A 38 15.99 -13.85 -7.18
C TYR A 38 15.30 -12.49 -7.17
N SER A 39 13.99 -12.42 -6.91
CA SER A 39 13.25 -11.16 -6.84
C SER A 39 13.70 -10.28 -5.67
N ILE A 40 14.00 -10.87 -4.50
CA ILE A 40 14.57 -10.12 -3.37
C ILE A 40 15.97 -9.60 -3.71
N GLN A 41 16.82 -10.42 -4.34
CA GLN A 41 18.15 -9.96 -4.77
C GLN A 41 18.06 -8.85 -5.83
N PHE A 42 17.11 -8.95 -6.75
CA PHE A 42 16.79 -7.93 -7.75
C PHE A 42 16.44 -6.59 -7.08
N MET A 43 15.47 -6.58 -6.17
CA MET A 43 15.07 -5.35 -5.47
C MET A 43 16.18 -4.80 -4.58
N ARG A 44 16.95 -5.67 -3.91
CA ARG A 44 18.09 -5.23 -3.08
C ARG A 44 19.15 -4.52 -3.93
N LYS A 45 19.44 -5.00 -5.13
CA LYS A 45 20.33 -4.32 -6.08
C LYS A 45 19.72 -3.00 -6.56
N MET A 46 18.43 -2.98 -6.88
CA MET A 46 17.72 -1.79 -7.35
C MET A 46 17.73 -0.65 -6.32
N THR A 47 17.70 -1.00 -5.04
CA THR A 47 17.67 -0.05 -3.91
C THR A 47 19.05 0.25 -3.34
N ASN A 48 20.13 -0.25 -3.94
CA ASN A 48 21.49 -0.19 -3.39
C ASN A 48 21.57 -0.67 -1.93
N GLY A 49 20.71 -1.63 -1.54
CA GLY A 49 20.63 -2.15 -0.18
C GLY A 49 20.07 -1.19 0.87
N SER A 50 19.43 -0.09 0.47
CA SER A 50 18.86 0.91 1.40
C SER A 50 17.61 0.41 2.14
N MET A 51 16.89 -0.57 1.59
CA MET A 51 15.69 -1.14 2.19
C MET A 51 15.98 -2.37 3.04
N LYS A 52 15.20 -2.54 4.12
CA LYS A 52 15.32 -3.69 5.01
C LYS A 52 14.65 -4.93 4.42
N ASP A 53 15.11 -6.10 4.85
CA ASP A 53 14.64 -7.39 4.31
C ASP A 53 13.11 -7.58 4.41
N TYR A 54 12.49 -7.18 5.52
CA TYR A 54 11.03 -7.28 5.67
C TYR A 54 10.28 -6.40 4.66
N GLU A 55 10.82 -5.23 4.33
CA GLU A 55 10.17 -4.33 3.37
C GLU A 55 10.24 -4.90 1.95
N LEU A 56 11.32 -5.62 1.63
CA LEU A 56 11.47 -6.33 0.36
C LEU A 56 10.58 -7.59 0.31
N ASP A 57 10.45 -8.30 1.44
CA ASP A 57 9.53 -9.42 1.58
C ASP A 57 8.09 -8.98 1.33
N ASP A 58 7.66 -7.86 1.93
CA ASP A 58 6.32 -7.29 1.73
C ASP A 58 6.05 -7.02 0.24
N VAL A 59 6.97 -6.33 -0.45
CA VAL A 59 6.82 -6.03 -1.89
C VAL A 59 6.74 -7.31 -2.73
N PHE A 60 7.51 -8.35 -2.37
CA PHE A 60 7.42 -9.63 -3.08
C PHE A 60 6.08 -10.34 -2.82
N HIS A 61 5.55 -10.26 -1.59
CA HIS A 61 4.26 -10.88 -1.25
C HIS A 61 3.11 -10.19 -1.97
N ASP A 62 3.14 -8.86 -2.06
CA ASP A 62 2.18 -8.12 -2.88
C ASP A 62 2.31 -8.51 -4.36
N SER A 63 3.54 -8.66 -4.86
CA SER A 63 3.78 -9.01 -6.27
C SER A 63 3.28 -10.40 -6.66
N ILE A 64 3.41 -11.39 -5.77
CA ILE A 64 2.88 -12.72 -6.03
C ILE A 64 1.35 -12.76 -5.89
N LEU A 65 0.76 -11.90 -5.04
CA LEU A 65 -0.68 -11.73 -4.95
C LEU A 65 -1.25 -11.17 -6.26
N VAL A 66 -0.61 -10.15 -6.85
CA VAL A 66 -0.96 -9.61 -8.16
C VAL A 66 -0.96 -10.69 -9.25
N LEU A 67 0.10 -11.51 -9.30
CA LEU A 67 0.16 -12.64 -10.22
C LEU A 67 -1.03 -13.58 -10.03
N TYR A 68 -1.33 -13.94 -8.77
CA TYR A 68 -2.43 -14.84 -8.45
C TYR A 68 -3.79 -14.25 -8.89
N GLU A 69 -4.09 -13.01 -8.56
CA GLU A 69 -5.33 -12.33 -8.95
C GLU A 69 -5.52 -12.29 -10.47
N LYS A 70 -4.45 -11.99 -11.21
CA LYS A 70 -4.46 -12.00 -12.68
C LYS A 70 -4.74 -13.39 -13.23
N ILE A 71 -4.11 -14.44 -12.69
CA ILE A 71 -4.35 -15.82 -13.11
C ILE A 71 -5.81 -16.22 -12.85
N ILE A 72 -6.34 -15.92 -11.66
CA ILE A 72 -7.72 -16.27 -11.29
C ILE A 72 -8.76 -15.50 -12.10
N ALA A 73 -8.48 -14.26 -12.48
CA ALA A 73 -9.33 -13.48 -13.39
C ALA A 73 -9.49 -14.14 -14.78
N GLY A 74 -8.58 -15.04 -15.16
CA GLY A 74 -8.71 -15.93 -16.32
C GLY A 74 -8.34 -15.32 -17.67
N ASN A 75 -7.92 -14.06 -17.70
CA ASN A 75 -7.43 -13.36 -18.91
C ASN A 75 -5.90 -13.13 -18.89
N PHE A 76 -5.19 -13.77 -17.97
CA PHE A 76 -3.74 -13.64 -17.86
C PHE A 76 -3.01 -14.46 -18.93
N GLU A 77 -2.22 -13.77 -19.75
CA GLU A 77 -1.29 -14.40 -20.68
C GLU A 77 0.14 -14.15 -20.24
N LEU A 78 0.89 -15.22 -20.01
CA LEU A 78 2.29 -15.13 -19.61
C LEU A 78 3.19 -14.85 -20.83
N THR A 79 3.65 -13.61 -20.96
CA THR A 79 4.49 -13.11 -22.07
C THR A 79 6.00 -13.10 -21.78
N ALA A 80 6.41 -13.61 -20.62
CA ALA A 80 7.80 -13.68 -20.14
C ALA A 80 7.94 -14.86 -19.17
N SER A 81 9.13 -15.18 -18.67
CA SER A 81 9.26 -16.13 -17.57
C SER A 81 8.51 -15.63 -16.33
N LEU A 82 8.08 -16.53 -15.44
CA LEU A 82 7.45 -16.14 -14.16
C LEU A 82 8.40 -15.30 -13.31
N GLN A 83 9.71 -15.56 -13.39
CA GLN A 83 10.74 -14.77 -12.73
C GLN A 83 10.77 -13.33 -13.24
N THR A 84 10.80 -13.16 -14.56
CA THR A 84 10.85 -11.84 -15.23
C THR A 84 9.56 -11.06 -15.00
N TYR A 85 8.41 -11.74 -15.06
CA TYR A 85 7.12 -11.15 -14.70
C TYR A 85 7.15 -10.62 -13.26
N LEU A 86 7.50 -11.47 -12.28
CA LEU A 86 7.54 -11.07 -10.86
C LEU A 86 8.57 -9.97 -10.59
N ASN A 87 9.73 -9.98 -11.22
CA ASN A 87 10.71 -8.89 -11.12
C ASN A 87 10.13 -7.56 -11.63
N SER A 88 9.32 -7.61 -12.69
CA SER A 88 8.68 -6.42 -13.27
C SER A 88 7.62 -5.84 -12.35
N VAL A 89 6.77 -6.70 -11.77
CA VAL A 89 5.77 -6.30 -10.76
C VAL A 89 6.44 -5.77 -9.50
N CYS A 90 7.48 -6.47 -8.99
CA CYS A 90 8.29 -6.01 -7.86
C CYS A 90 8.87 -4.62 -8.13
N ARG A 91 9.46 -4.41 -9.31
CA ARG A 91 10.02 -3.13 -9.73
C ARG A 91 8.95 -2.03 -9.69
N PHE A 92 7.79 -2.28 -10.29
CA PHE A 92 6.73 -1.27 -10.37
C PHE A 92 6.19 -0.91 -8.99
N GLN A 93 5.89 -1.90 -8.14
CA GLN A 93 5.41 -1.66 -6.77
C GLN A 93 6.44 -0.96 -5.89
N LEU A 94 7.71 -1.34 -6.01
CA LEU A 94 8.81 -0.69 -5.31
C LEU A 94 8.95 0.80 -5.70
N LEU A 95 8.84 1.11 -6.99
CA LEU A 95 8.86 2.49 -7.50
C LEU A 95 7.68 3.31 -6.98
N ASN A 96 6.49 2.72 -6.90
CA ASN A 96 5.32 3.38 -6.31
C ASN A 96 5.55 3.67 -4.81
N LYS A 97 6.12 2.72 -4.06
CA LYS A 97 6.38 2.85 -2.62
C LYS A 97 7.44 3.90 -2.27
N ILE A 98 8.53 3.98 -3.04
CA ILE A 98 9.65 4.91 -2.76
C ILE A 98 9.38 6.32 -3.33
N GLY A 99 8.43 6.44 -4.25
CA GLY A 99 8.16 7.66 -5.02
C GLY A 99 9.08 7.77 -6.24
N LYS A 100 8.50 8.12 -7.40
CA LYS A 100 9.17 8.16 -8.71
C LYS A 100 10.47 8.99 -8.73
N ASP A 101 10.57 10.03 -7.90
CA ASP A 101 11.72 10.95 -7.90
C ASP A 101 12.95 10.45 -7.12
N LYS A 102 12.78 9.53 -6.16
CA LYS A 102 13.87 9.06 -5.30
C LYS A 102 14.67 7.88 -5.87
N VAL A 103 14.11 7.15 -6.84
CA VAL A 103 14.78 5.97 -7.42
C VAL A 103 15.49 6.30 -8.74
N ASN A 104 15.03 7.34 -9.45
CA ASN A 104 15.65 7.79 -10.71
C ASN A 104 17.00 8.50 -10.52
N SER A 105 17.40 8.91 -9.31
CA SER A 105 18.70 9.54 -9.09
C SER A 105 19.87 8.56 -9.07
N ASP A 106 19.63 7.29 -8.71
CA ASP A 106 20.69 6.34 -8.38
C ASP A 106 20.68 5.07 -9.24
N TYR A 107 19.60 4.78 -9.98
CA TYR A 107 19.52 3.64 -10.89
C TYR A 107 19.59 4.13 -12.33
N GLN A 108 20.81 4.30 -12.84
CA GLN A 108 21.02 4.57 -14.25
C GLN A 108 20.61 3.32 -15.05
N ASP A 109 19.52 3.45 -15.78
CA ASP A 109 18.94 2.49 -16.73
C ASP A 109 19.94 2.13 -17.84
N ASN A 110 20.91 1.27 -17.54
CA ASN A 110 21.99 0.92 -18.47
C ASN A 110 22.09 -0.59 -18.76
N SER A 111 21.10 -1.38 -18.35
CA SER A 111 20.99 -2.77 -18.81
C SER A 111 19.55 -3.25 -18.74
N VAL A 112 18.73 -2.81 -19.69
CA VAL A 112 17.53 -3.57 -20.08
C VAL A 112 18.03 -4.83 -20.78
N ASP A 113 18.45 -5.83 -20.01
CA ASP A 113 18.71 -7.14 -20.57
C ASP A 113 17.34 -7.80 -20.78
N GLU A 114 16.76 -7.57 -21.97
CA GLU A 114 15.50 -8.19 -22.41
C GLU A 114 15.63 -9.71 -22.62
N ASN A 115 16.80 -10.28 -22.31
CA ASN A 115 17.01 -11.71 -22.31
C ASN A 115 16.30 -12.35 -21.11
N ASP A 116 15.11 -12.90 -21.40
CA ASP A 116 14.22 -13.59 -20.47
C ASP A 116 14.88 -14.81 -19.77
N ASP A 117 16.05 -15.25 -20.25
CA ASP A 117 16.82 -16.36 -19.70
C ASP A 117 17.69 -15.95 -18.49
N TYR A 118 17.82 -14.64 -18.22
CA TYR A 118 18.55 -14.14 -17.04
C TYR A 118 17.60 -13.94 -15.84
N PRO A 119 17.84 -14.56 -14.66
CA PRO A 119 16.94 -14.45 -13.50
C PRO A 119 16.76 -13.04 -12.92
N MET A 120 17.61 -12.09 -13.31
CA MET A 120 17.53 -10.69 -12.89
C MET A 120 16.83 -9.78 -13.93
N SER A 121 16.36 -10.35 -15.05
CA SER A 121 15.67 -9.60 -16.11
C SER A 121 14.31 -9.11 -15.64
N TYR A 122 13.83 -8.05 -16.28
CA TYR A 122 12.49 -7.49 -16.11
C TYR A 122 12.02 -6.84 -17.43
N LYS A 123 10.71 -6.63 -17.58
CA LYS A 123 10.12 -5.91 -18.71
C LYS A 123 9.43 -4.66 -18.19
N SER A 124 9.89 -3.48 -18.60
CA SER A 124 9.34 -2.18 -18.18
C SER A 124 7.88 -1.96 -18.62
N THR A 125 7.41 -2.69 -19.63
CA THR A 125 6.03 -2.68 -20.11
C THR A 125 5.05 -3.36 -19.17
N ILE A 126 5.53 -4.22 -18.26
CA ILE A 126 4.70 -4.84 -17.22
C ILE A 126 4.65 -3.88 -16.04
N THR A 127 3.50 -3.24 -15.87
CA THR A 127 3.23 -2.27 -14.80
C THR A 127 2.04 -2.72 -13.93
N ASP A 128 1.85 -4.04 -13.80
CA ASP A 128 0.85 -4.56 -12.88
C ASP A 128 1.23 -4.20 -11.43
N CYS A 129 0.25 -3.83 -10.62
CA CYS A 129 0.39 -3.55 -9.19
C CYS A 129 -0.78 -4.13 -8.44
N LEU A 130 -0.60 -4.29 -7.12
CA LEU A 130 -1.72 -4.52 -6.24
C LEU A 130 -2.51 -3.22 -6.16
N ASP A 131 -3.81 -3.30 -6.45
CA ASP A 131 -4.68 -2.14 -6.30
C ASP A 131 -4.69 -1.72 -4.83
N GLU A 132 -4.44 -0.44 -4.56
CA GLU A 132 -4.73 0.11 -3.24
C GLU A 132 -6.24 -0.06 -3.03
N ILE A 133 -6.63 -0.76 -1.96
CA ILE A 133 -8.03 -0.80 -1.56
C ILE A 133 -8.36 0.63 -1.13
N GLU A 134 -8.90 1.44 -2.04
CA GLU A 134 -9.51 2.71 -1.68
C GLU A 134 -10.62 2.39 -0.67
N ASP A 135 -10.37 2.63 0.62
CA ASP A 135 -11.47 2.66 1.58
C ASP A 135 -12.36 3.82 1.11
N PRO A 136 -13.64 3.59 0.75
CA PRO A 136 -14.53 4.67 0.30
C PRO A 136 -14.68 5.78 1.36
N LYS A 137 -14.22 5.55 2.59
CA LYS A 137 -14.15 6.53 3.67
C LYS A 137 -12.78 7.18 3.85
N GLU A 138 -11.71 6.72 3.21
CA GLU A 138 -10.36 7.29 3.35
C GLU A 138 -10.35 8.78 2.99
N ASN A 139 -10.93 9.14 1.85
CA ASN A 139 -11.10 10.54 1.45
C ASN A 139 -11.90 11.34 2.49
N GLN A 140 -12.90 10.74 3.14
CA GLN A 140 -13.68 11.37 4.20
C GLN A 140 -12.83 11.57 5.46
N PHE A 141 -12.02 10.58 5.83
CA PHE A 141 -11.09 10.67 6.96
C PHE A 141 -10.03 11.75 6.73
N THR A 142 -9.39 11.76 5.55
CA THR A 142 -8.42 12.79 5.17
C THR A 142 -9.03 14.19 5.20
N ALA A 143 -10.27 14.35 4.70
CA ALA A 143 -10.98 15.63 4.74
C ALA A 143 -11.27 16.09 6.18
N ILE A 144 -11.65 15.17 7.09
CA ILE A 144 -11.85 15.48 8.52
C ILE A 144 -10.52 15.87 9.18
N GLU A 145 -9.42 15.18 8.86
CA GLU A 145 -8.10 15.48 9.41
C GLU A 145 -7.64 16.88 9.00
N ARG A 146 -7.72 17.22 7.71
CA ARG A 146 -7.41 18.57 7.20
C ARG A 146 -8.30 19.63 7.85
N ALA A 147 -9.59 19.37 7.96
CA ALA A 147 -10.52 20.27 8.63
C ALA A 147 -10.19 20.50 10.11
N LEU A 148 -9.70 19.48 10.82
CA LEU A 148 -9.22 19.61 12.21
C LEU A 148 -7.97 20.49 12.31
N VAL A 149 -7.02 20.34 11.39
CA VAL A 149 -5.81 21.18 11.33
C VAL A 149 -6.20 22.64 11.07
N ILE A 150 -7.04 22.91 10.07
CA ILE A 150 -7.53 24.27 9.79
C ILE A 150 -8.30 24.82 11.00
N MET A 151 -9.11 24.00 11.67
CA MET A 151 -9.84 24.43 12.87
C MET A 151 -8.90 24.80 14.01
N LYS A 152 -7.78 24.06 14.17
CA LYS A 152 -6.74 24.35 15.16
C LYS A 152 -6.06 25.68 14.84
N GLU A 153 -5.70 25.91 13.58
CA GLU A 153 -5.03 27.13 13.11
C GLU A 153 -5.94 28.37 13.19
N ALA A 154 -7.22 28.22 12.86
CA ALA A 154 -8.22 29.27 13.01
C ALA A 154 -8.48 29.67 14.48
N GLY A 155 -8.04 28.83 15.43
CA GLY A 155 -8.14 29.07 16.86
C GLY A 155 -9.56 28.95 17.44
N GLY A 156 -9.67 29.41 18.69
CA GLY A 156 -10.88 29.28 19.51
C GLY A 156 -10.99 27.92 20.20
N HIS A 157 -12.12 27.69 20.86
CA HIS A 157 -12.28 26.54 21.76
C HIS A 157 -12.76 25.25 21.08
N CYS A 158 -13.16 25.28 19.81
CA CYS A 158 -13.76 24.10 19.16
C CYS A 158 -12.80 22.93 18.97
N TYR A 159 -11.56 23.18 18.53
CA TYR A 159 -10.55 22.13 18.39
C TYR A 159 -10.26 21.48 19.76
N GLU A 160 -10.04 22.31 20.78
CA GLU A 160 -9.76 21.86 22.14
C GLU A 160 -10.93 21.07 22.74
N LEU A 161 -12.16 21.58 22.62
CA LEU A 161 -13.39 20.93 23.09
C LEU A 161 -13.59 19.55 22.47
N LEU A 162 -13.39 19.43 21.15
CA LEU A 162 -13.52 18.16 20.44
C LEU A 162 -12.40 17.20 20.81
N THR A 163 -11.18 17.67 20.99
CA THR A 163 -10.03 16.85 21.44
C THR A 163 -10.27 16.29 22.84
N LEU A 164 -10.66 17.14 23.79
CA LEU A 164 -10.96 16.71 25.16
C LEU A 164 -12.12 15.72 25.23
N PHE A 165 -13.12 15.87 24.37
CA PHE A 165 -14.25 14.94 24.31
C PHE A 165 -13.92 13.62 23.61
N TRP A 166 -13.35 13.65 22.40
CA TRP A 166 -13.16 12.46 21.58
C TRP A 166 -11.92 11.66 21.97
N TYR A 167 -10.81 12.33 22.30
CA TYR A 167 -9.55 11.68 22.61
C TYR A 167 -9.41 11.43 24.11
N HIS A 168 -9.56 12.48 24.93
CA HIS A 168 -9.42 12.36 26.39
C HIS A 168 -10.66 11.81 27.11
N LYS A 169 -11.79 11.65 26.39
CA LYS A 169 -13.04 11.09 26.91
C LYS A 169 -13.61 11.85 28.12
N ASN A 170 -13.32 13.14 28.25
CA ASN A 170 -13.84 13.96 29.34
C ASN A 170 -15.37 14.00 29.32
N SER A 171 -15.98 13.89 30.50
CA SER A 171 -17.42 14.00 30.71
C SER A 171 -17.92 15.43 30.44
N MET A 172 -19.23 15.58 30.22
CA MET A 172 -19.82 16.92 30.04
C MET A 172 -19.61 17.81 31.27
N VAL A 173 -19.54 17.24 32.48
CA VAL A 173 -19.32 17.98 33.73
C VAL A 173 -17.89 18.53 33.78
N GLU A 174 -16.90 17.70 33.46
CA GLU A 174 -15.49 18.12 33.40
C GLU A 174 -15.28 19.18 32.33
N LEU A 175 -15.90 19.01 31.16
CA LEU A 175 -15.86 20.01 30.08
C LEU A 175 -16.57 21.31 30.48
N THR A 176 -17.68 21.24 31.22
CA THR A 176 -18.39 22.43 31.73
C THR A 176 -17.44 23.25 32.61
N GLN A 177 -16.74 22.59 33.52
CA GLN A 177 -15.79 23.22 34.43
C GLN A 177 -14.59 23.77 33.68
N HIS A 178 -14.00 22.99 32.76
CA HIS A 178 -12.82 23.38 31.97
C HIS A 178 -13.06 24.65 31.14
N PHE A 179 -14.22 24.75 30.50
CA PHE A 179 -14.57 25.90 29.63
C PHE A 179 -15.37 27.00 30.34
N GLY A 180 -15.67 26.85 31.64
CA GLY A 180 -16.44 27.83 32.41
C GLY A 180 -17.89 28.00 31.93
N TYR A 181 -18.52 26.93 31.42
CA TYR A 181 -19.91 26.97 30.97
C TYR A 181 -20.90 26.90 32.15
N SER A 182 -22.11 27.40 31.93
CA SER A 182 -23.14 27.51 32.97
C SER A 182 -23.64 26.17 33.49
N ASN A 183 -23.77 25.18 32.59
CA ASN A 183 -24.22 23.82 32.90
C ASN A 183 -23.85 22.86 31.76
N ALA A 184 -24.00 21.56 32.03
CA ALA A 184 -23.68 20.49 31.08
C ALA A 184 -24.51 20.54 29.80
N ASP A 185 -25.73 21.08 29.82
CA ASP A 185 -26.56 21.19 28.62
C ASP A 185 -26.05 22.29 27.68
N ASN A 186 -25.56 23.41 28.21
CA ASN A 186 -24.85 24.41 27.43
C ASN A 186 -23.60 23.78 26.77
N THR A 187 -22.82 22.99 27.52
CA THR A 187 -21.65 22.28 26.98
C THR A 187 -22.02 21.31 25.85
N LYS A 188 -23.11 20.55 25.97
CA LYS A 188 -23.61 19.70 24.88
C LYS A 188 -23.96 20.51 23.63
N VAL A 189 -24.61 21.66 23.81
CA VAL A 189 -24.96 22.57 22.70
C VAL A 189 -23.70 23.13 22.03
N GLN A 190 -22.71 23.60 22.81
CA GLN A 190 -21.44 24.09 22.25
C GLN A 190 -20.69 22.99 21.51
N LYS A 191 -20.64 21.78 22.07
CA LYS A 191 -20.05 20.61 21.40
C LYS A 191 -20.75 20.32 20.07
N SER A 192 -22.09 20.30 20.06
CA SER A 192 -22.85 20.08 18.83
C SER A 192 -22.56 21.15 17.77
N LYS A 193 -22.43 22.43 18.17
CA LYS A 193 -22.03 23.52 17.26
C LYS A 193 -20.63 23.31 16.70
N CYS A 194 -19.66 22.93 17.53
CA CYS A 194 -18.30 22.65 17.07
C CYS A 194 -18.24 21.43 16.13
N GLN A 195 -19.03 20.38 16.39
CA GLN A 195 -19.15 19.23 15.50
C GLN A 195 -19.72 19.64 14.13
N LYS A 196 -20.81 20.42 14.09
CA LYS A 196 -21.37 20.94 12.83
C LYS A 196 -20.40 21.84 12.08
N ARG A 197 -19.59 22.63 12.79
CA ARG A 197 -18.53 23.44 12.18
C ARG A 197 -17.48 22.55 11.52
N LEU A 198 -17.03 21.49 12.21
CA LEU A 198 -16.08 20.54 11.65
C LEU A 198 -16.65 19.82 10.42
N GLU A 199 -17.90 19.34 10.50
CA GLU A 199 -18.60 18.68 9.40
C GLU A 199 -18.64 19.57 8.16
N LYS A 200 -18.97 20.85 8.32
CA LYS A 200 -18.98 21.81 7.21
C LYS A 200 -17.58 22.03 6.61
N MET A 201 -16.55 22.11 7.46
CA MET A 201 -15.17 22.27 7.01
C MET A 201 -14.69 21.03 6.25
N ALA A 202 -14.95 19.83 6.79
CA ALA A 202 -14.62 18.57 6.13
C ALA A 202 -15.38 18.40 4.81
N PHE A 203 -16.66 18.80 4.75
CA PHE A 203 -17.42 18.78 3.49
C PHE A 203 -16.80 19.68 2.43
N ASN A 204 -16.30 20.86 2.81
CA ASN A 204 -15.62 21.74 1.87
C ASN A 204 -14.29 21.13 1.40
N GLU A 205 -13.50 20.53 2.30
CA GLU A 205 -12.24 19.85 1.95
C GLU A 205 -12.45 18.63 1.06
N LEU A 206 -13.60 17.93 1.18
CA LEU A 206 -13.92 16.76 0.37
C LEU A 206 -14.34 17.13 -1.07
N ASN A 207 -14.87 18.34 -1.28
CA ASN A 207 -15.42 18.80 -2.57
C ASN A 207 -14.55 19.86 -3.26
N ASN A 208 -13.38 20.18 -2.70
CA ASN A 208 -12.36 21.05 -3.31
C ASN A 208 -11.30 20.21 -4.02
#